data_AF-A0A410RLA7-F1
#
_entry.id   AF-A0A410RLA7-F1
#
_cell.length_a   1.000
_cell.length_b   1.000
_cell.length_c   1.000
_cell.angle_alpha   90.00
_cell.angle_beta   90.00
_cell.angle_gamma   90.00
#
_symmetry.space_group_name_H-M   'P 1'
#
loop_
_entity.id
_entity.type
_entity.pdbx_description
1 polymer ?
#
loop_
_entity_poly.entity_id
_entity_poly.type
_entity_poly.pdbx_seq_one_letter_code
_entity_poly.pdbx_strand_id
1 'polypeptide(L)'
;MVRLFVPLPDPAPADVTLTGERRHYLVHVLRLEDGDALEVFDGKGRAFEARVTGLAAESVRLVLGAVRVTPPAREMCVLQGLPKGDKLELVLQKGTELGATAFHPVATARSVVKLEPKRAEERTQRWAKIVEEAARQCRRDDVPVVHPPRPLLDAARALTPGTLLLVLDEEESAVPLGEAFRSVAPGTPVALVIGPEGGLAREEVDGLRGLGARPVTLGSRILRTETAALAALAVMQHLDGSLG
;
A
#
# COMPACT_ATOMS: atom_id res chain seq x y z
N MET A 1 14.47 -16.15 -10.27
CA MET A 1 13.14 -16.57 -10.72
C MET A 1 12.27 -15.33 -10.81
N VAL A 2 11.54 -15.14 -11.92
CA VAL A 2 10.70 -13.96 -12.13
C VAL A 2 9.38 -14.10 -11.36
N ARG A 3 8.83 -12.99 -10.87
CA ARG A 3 7.52 -12.93 -10.18
C ARG A 3 6.48 -12.23 -11.03
N LEU A 4 5.28 -12.77 -11.11
CA LEU A 4 4.13 -12.18 -11.80
C LEU A 4 2.93 -12.08 -10.85
N PHE A 5 2.33 -10.89 -10.78
CA PHE A 5 1.06 -10.70 -10.10
C PHE A 5 -0.11 -11.18 -10.96
N VAL A 6 -0.89 -12.11 -10.44
CA VAL A 6 -2.12 -12.60 -11.09
C VAL A 6 -3.20 -12.73 -10.03
N PRO A 7 -4.31 -11.98 -10.08
CA PRO A 7 -5.42 -12.19 -9.16
C PRO A 7 -6.03 -13.58 -9.43
N LEU A 8 -6.04 -14.42 -8.40
CA LEU A 8 -6.56 -15.79 -8.47
C LEU A 8 -7.82 -15.94 -7.58
N PRO A 9 -8.78 -16.79 -7.97
CA PRO A 9 -9.88 -17.18 -7.10
C PRO A 9 -9.41 -18.05 -5.92
N ASP A 10 -10.31 -18.34 -4.99
CA ASP A 10 -10.08 -19.29 -3.91
C ASP A 10 -11.16 -20.39 -3.95
N PRO A 11 -10.79 -21.68 -4.19
CA PRO A 11 -9.42 -22.20 -4.39
C PRO A 11 -8.80 -21.74 -5.72
N ALA A 12 -7.46 -21.70 -5.77
CA ALA A 12 -6.74 -21.41 -7.00
C ALA A 12 -6.85 -22.58 -8.01
N PRO A 13 -6.96 -22.31 -9.33
CA PRO A 13 -7.01 -23.36 -10.34
C PRO A 13 -5.64 -24.02 -10.53
N ALA A 14 -5.62 -25.22 -11.12
CA ALA A 14 -4.37 -25.93 -11.45
C ALA A 14 -3.62 -25.27 -12.62
N ASP A 15 -4.34 -24.62 -13.54
CA ASP A 15 -3.79 -23.93 -14.68
C ASP A 15 -4.44 -22.54 -14.86
N VAL A 16 -3.67 -21.61 -15.44
CA VAL A 16 -4.10 -20.24 -15.69
C VAL A 16 -3.73 -19.85 -17.10
N THR A 17 -4.68 -19.25 -17.81
CA THR A 17 -4.44 -18.64 -19.12
C THR A 17 -4.34 -17.12 -18.97
N LEU A 18 -3.21 -16.57 -19.40
CA LEU A 18 -2.92 -15.14 -19.36
C LEU A 18 -3.01 -14.54 -20.77
N THR A 19 -3.59 -13.35 -20.86
CA THR A 19 -3.76 -12.59 -22.11
C THR A 19 -3.33 -11.13 -21.90
N GLY A 20 -3.39 -10.32 -22.97
CA GLY A 20 -3.20 -8.86 -22.89
C GLY A 20 -1.84 -8.43 -22.30
N GLU A 21 -1.85 -7.47 -21.37
CA GLU A 21 -0.65 -6.90 -20.75
C GLU A 21 0.26 -7.96 -20.10
N ARG A 22 -0.32 -8.95 -19.39
CA ARG A 22 0.47 -10.02 -18.74
C ARG A 22 1.17 -10.92 -19.76
N ARG A 23 0.48 -11.29 -20.85
CA ARG A 23 1.09 -12.05 -21.95
C ARG A 23 2.22 -11.26 -22.61
N HIS A 24 2.00 -9.99 -22.90
CA HIS A 24 3.03 -9.12 -23.47
C HIS A 24 4.26 -9.06 -22.55
N TYR A 25 4.05 -8.90 -21.25
CA TYR A 25 5.13 -8.89 -20.27
C TYR A 25 5.93 -10.20 -20.25
N LEU A 26 5.26 -11.36 -20.20
CA LEU A 26 5.94 -12.66 -20.17
C LEU A 26 6.75 -12.94 -21.45
N VAL A 27 6.18 -12.66 -22.63
CA VAL A 27 6.80 -13.04 -23.91
C VAL A 27 7.76 -11.99 -24.45
N HIS A 28 7.44 -10.70 -24.36
CA HIS A 28 8.26 -9.65 -24.99
C HIS A 28 9.24 -8.99 -24.02
N VAL A 29 8.88 -8.87 -22.74
CA VAL A 29 9.75 -8.25 -21.73
C VAL A 29 10.65 -9.30 -21.10
N LEU A 30 10.07 -10.38 -20.57
CA LEU A 30 10.83 -11.45 -19.90
C LEU A 30 11.38 -12.50 -20.87
N ARG A 31 10.80 -12.60 -22.07
CA ARG A 31 11.20 -13.56 -23.11
C ARG A 31 11.16 -15.01 -22.63
N LEU A 32 10.13 -15.36 -21.87
CA LEU A 32 9.95 -16.73 -21.41
C LEU A 32 9.56 -17.66 -22.56
N GLU A 33 10.09 -18.87 -22.53
CA GLU A 33 9.84 -19.96 -23.45
C GLU A 33 8.96 -21.05 -22.80
N ASP A 34 8.49 -22.02 -23.60
CA ASP A 34 7.79 -23.19 -23.07
C ASP A 34 8.70 -23.98 -22.13
N GLY A 35 8.18 -24.37 -20.97
CA GLY A 35 8.95 -25.03 -19.92
C GLY A 35 9.64 -24.10 -18.92
N ASP A 36 9.70 -22.79 -19.15
CA ASP A 36 10.31 -21.85 -18.20
C ASP A 36 9.55 -21.76 -16.88
N ALA A 37 10.30 -21.58 -15.79
CA ALA A 37 9.75 -21.44 -14.44
C ALA A 37 9.61 -19.97 -14.01
N LEU A 38 8.50 -19.67 -13.35
CA LEU A 38 8.20 -18.38 -12.74
C LEU A 38 7.44 -18.57 -11.43
N GLU A 39 7.33 -17.51 -10.64
CA GLU A 39 6.50 -17.47 -9.44
C GLU A 39 5.25 -16.61 -9.74
N VAL A 40 4.07 -17.15 -9.49
CA VAL A 40 2.80 -16.43 -9.58
C VAL A 40 2.34 -16.11 -8.16
N PHE A 41 2.03 -14.85 -7.86
CA PHE A 41 1.44 -14.47 -6.58
C PHE A 41 0.11 -13.75 -6.78
N ASP A 42 -0.81 -13.95 -5.84
CA ASP A 42 -2.21 -13.53 -5.98
C ASP A 42 -2.55 -12.20 -5.31
N GLY A 43 -1.57 -11.58 -4.64
CA GLY A 43 -1.73 -10.34 -3.89
C GLY A 43 -2.54 -10.48 -2.60
N LYS A 44 -2.89 -11.71 -2.20
CA LYS A 44 -3.60 -12.04 -0.96
C LYS A 44 -2.77 -12.93 -0.04
N GLY A 45 -1.46 -12.99 -0.26
CA GLY A 45 -0.53 -13.79 0.54
C GLY A 45 -0.29 -15.21 0.02
N ARG A 46 -0.79 -15.59 -1.16
CA ARG A 46 -0.47 -16.88 -1.79
C ARG A 46 0.48 -16.68 -2.96
N ALA A 47 1.53 -17.49 -3.00
CA ALA A 47 2.46 -17.59 -4.12
C ALA A 47 2.59 -19.04 -4.58
N PHE A 48 2.80 -19.24 -5.86
CA PHE A 48 2.83 -20.54 -6.52
C PHE A 48 4.09 -20.61 -7.38
N GLU A 49 4.83 -21.70 -7.26
CA GLU A 49 5.75 -22.07 -8.35
C GLU A 49 4.89 -22.37 -9.59
N ALA A 50 5.27 -21.82 -10.73
CA ALA A 50 4.53 -21.99 -11.97
C ALA A 50 5.49 -22.35 -13.11
N ARG A 51 4.94 -22.99 -14.13
CA ARG A 51 5.67 -23.32 -15.36
C ARG A 51 4.86 -22.92 -16.59
N VAL A 52 5.52 -22.33 -17.58
CA VAL A 52 4.93 -22.11 -18.91
C VAL A 52 4.70 -23.46 -19.59
N THR A 53 3.48 -23.72 -20.04
CA THR A 53 3.09 -24.97 -20.73
C THR A 53 2.44 -24.74 -22.09
N GLY A 54 2.46 -23.49 -22.57
CA GLY A 54 2.04 -23.17 -23.91
C GLY A 54 2.11 -21.67 -24.19
N LEU A 55 2.65 -21.34 -25.36
CA LEU A 55 2.71 -19.99 -25.90
C LEU A 55 1.90 -19.96 -27.20
N ALA A 56 0.83 -19.16 -27.20
CA ALA A 56 0.03 -18.87 -28.39
C ALA A 56 0.18 -17.39 -28.79
N ALA A 57 -0.37 -17.03 -29.95
CA ALA A 57 -0.32 -15.66 -30.45
C ALA A 57 -0.85 -14.66 -29.40
N GLU A 58 -1.99 -14.96 -28.78
CA GLU A 58 -2.69 -14.04 -27.88
C GLU A 58 -2.73 -14.50 -26.40
N SER A 59 -2.18 -15.68 -26.10
CA SER A 59 -2.26 -16.25 -24.75
C SER A 59 -1.00 -17.02 -24.31
N VAL A 60 -0.81 -17.10 -23.00
CA VAL A 60 0.21 -17.91 -22.34
C VAL A 60 -0.49 -18.80 -21.33
N ARG A 61 -0.23 -20.10 -21.35
CA ARG A 61 -0.72 -21.05 -20.34
C ARG A 61 0.35 -21.32 -19.31
N LEU A 62 -0.04 -21.25 -18.05
CA LEU A 62 0.77 -21.59 -16.89
C LEU A 62 0.11 -22.74 -16.13
N VAL A 63 0.92 -23.69 -15.66
CA VAL A 63 0.49 -24.65 -14.62
C VAL A 63 1.01 -24.17 -13.28
N LEU A 64 0.14 -24.11 -12.28
CA LEU A 64 0.47 -23.76 -10.90
C LEU A 64 0.84 -25.04 -10.12
N GLY A 65 1.97 -24.98 -9.44
CA GLY A 65 2.50 -26.03 -8.58
C GLY A 65 2.19 -25.80 -7.11
N ALA A 66 3.16 -26.08 -6.24
CA ALA A 66 2.99 -25.96 -4.80
C ALA A 66 2.71 -24.52 -4.37
N VAL A 67 1.75 -24.36 -3.46
CA VAL A 67 1.41 -23.07 -2.85
C VAL A 67 2.28 -22.81 -1.63
N ARG A 68 2.80 -21.59 -1.55
CA ARG A 68 3.39 -20.99 -0.36
C ARG A 68 2.42 -19.93 0.15
N VAL A 69 2.02 -20.07 1.41
CA VAL A 69 1.11 -19.13 2.09
C VAL A 69 1.92 -18.30 3.07
N THR A 70 1.86 -16.98 2.89
CA THR A 70 2.47 -16.00 3.79
C THR A 70 1.43 -15.54 4.81
N PRO A 71 1.71 -15.62 6.12
CA PRO A 71 0.81 -15.11 7.14
C PRO A 71 0.50 -13.63 6.92
N PRO A 72 -0.73 -13.17 7.20
CA PRO A 72 -1.08 -11.76 7.05
C PRO A 72 -0.24 -10.90 8.00
N ALA A 73 0.33 -9.81 7.48
CA ALA A 73 0.99 -8.80 8.29
C ALA A 73 -0.02 -7.99 9.11
N ARG A 74 0.46 -7.28 10.13
CA ARG A 74 -0.33 -6.28 10.85
C ARG A 74 -0.82 -5.22 9.86
N GLU A 75 -2.09 -4.84 9.97
CA GLU A 75 -2.65 -3.77 9.14
C GLU A 75 -1.99 -2.43 9.47
N MET A 76 -1.34 -1.82 8.47
CA MET A 76 -0.69 -0.52 8.54
C MET A 76 -1.13 0.35 7.36
N CYS A 77 -2.13 1.18 7.61
CA CYS A 77 -2.78 2.05 6.63
C CYS A 77 -2.12 3.43 6.60
N VAL A 78 -2.05 4.05 5.42
CA VAL A 78 -1.52 5.42 5.24
C VAL A 78 -2.61 6.32 4.66
N LEU A 79 -3.10 7.27 5.46
CA LEU A 79 -3.97 8.35 5.02
C LEU A 79 -3.08 9.52 4.60
N GLN A 80 -2.84 9.61 3.29
CA GLN A 80 -1.93 10.58 2.71
C GLN A 80 -2.71 11.76 2.13
N GLY A 81 -2.57 12.93 2.73
CA GLY A 81 -3.07 14.18 2.18
C GLY A 81 -2.48 14.41 0.79
N LEU A 82 -3.34 14.65 -0.20
CA LEU A 82 -2.95 14.74 -1.61
C LEU A 82 -1.87 15.81 -1.82
N PRO A 83 -0.61 15.42 -2.09
CA PRO A 83 0.50 16.34 -2.28
C PRO A 83 0.55 16.86 -3.72
N LYS A 84 1.42 17.84 -4.00
CA LYS A 84 1.67 18.30 -5.38
C LYS A 84 2.59 17.35 -6.14
N GLY A 85 2.38 17.25 -7.45
CA GLY A 85 3.23 16.48 -8.36
C GLY A 85 3.26 14.98 -8.03
N ASP A 86 4.43 14.37 -8.23
CA ASP A 86 4.58 12.90 -8.18
C ASP A 86 4.90 12.36 -6.76
N LYS A 87 4.81 13.20 -5.72
CA LYS A 87 5.16 12.82 -4.34
C LYS A 87 4.32 11.66 -3.80
N LEU A 88 3.03 11.61 -4.15
CA LEU A 88 2.17 10.50 -3.75
C LEU A 88 2.67 9.18 -4.36
N GLU A 89 3.15 9.20 -5.61
CA GLU A 89 3.68 8.00 -6.27
C GLU A 89 4.92 7.47 -5.55
N LEU A 90 5.77 8.37 -5.04
CA LEU A 90 6.89 7.98 -4.19
C LEU A 90 6.42 7.34 -2.87
N VAL A 91 5.41 7.92 -2.21
CA VAL A 91 4.83 7.34 -0.97
C VAL A 91 4.21 5.97 -1.24
N LEU A 92 3.50 5.81 -2.35
CA LEU A 92 2.89 4.54 -2.74
C LEU A 92 3.96 3.47 -3.00
N GLN A 93 4.96 3.78 -3.82
CA GLN A 93 6.06 2.86 -4.15
C GLN A 93 6.84 2.49 -2.89
N LYS A 94 7.37 3.47 -2.17
CA LYS A 94 8.25 3.23 -1.02
C LYS A 94 7.51 2.79 0.23
N GLY A 95 6.26 3.21 0.40
CA GLY A 95 5.40 2.69 1.47
C GLY A 95 5.07 1.21 1.28
N THR A 96 4.91 0.77 0.03
CA THR A 96 4.70 -0.66 -0.30
C THR A 96 5.92 -1.49 0.08
N GLU A 97 7.12 -0.99 -0.27
CA GLU A 97 8.40 -1.57 0.16
C GLU A 97 8.53 -1.60 1.69
N LEU A 98 8.03 -0.58 2.39
CA LEU A 98 8.05 -0.43 3.85
C LEU A 98 6.84 -1.05 4.57
N GLY A 99 6.17 -2.04 3.99
CA GLY A 99 5.19 -2.83 4.74
C GLY A 99 3.79 -2.25 4.86
N ALA A 100 3.49 -1.08 4.29
CA ALA A 100 2.11 -0.56 4.29
C ALA A 100 1.14 -1.58 3.67
N THR A 101 -0.07 -1.70 4.21
CA THR A 101 -1.10 -2.65 3.75
C THR A 101 -2.22 -1.97 2.96
N ALA A 102 -2.42 -0.67 3.17
CA ALA A 102 -3.34 0.13 2.36
C ALA A 102 -2.95 1.60 2.32
N PHE A 103 -3.35 2.26 1.24
CA PHE A 103 -3.19 3.69 1.03
C PHE A 103 -4.56 4.34 0.79
N HIS A 104 -4.81 5.39 1.55
CA HIS A 104 -5.96 6.26 1.41
C HIS A 104 -5.47 7.65 1.02
N PRO A 105 -5.43 7.98 -0.28
CA PRO A 105 -5.28 9.35 -0.71
C PRO A 105 -6.46 10.17 -0.17
N VAL A 106 -6.19 11.25 0.54
CA VAL A 106 -7.22 12.07 1.17
C VAL A 106 -7.16 13.52 0.74
N ALA A 107 -8.33 14.07 0.46
CA ALA A 107 -8.47 15.50 0.29
C ALA A 107 -8.54 16.17 1.66
N THR A 108 -7.70 17.18 1.82
CA THR A 108 -7.65 18.01 3.02
C THR A 108 -7.91 19.47 2.66
N ALA A 109 -8.25 20.30 3.64
CA ALA A 109 -8.51 21.73 3.45
C ALA A 109 -7.32 22.47 2.80
N ARG A 110 -6.09 21.99 3.02
CA ARG A 110 -4.86 22.59 2.51
C ARG A 110 -4.23 21.80 1.35
N SER A 111 -4.93 20.81 0.81
CA SER A 111 -4.52 20.13 -0.42
C SER A 111 -4.72 21.05 -1.62
N VAL A 112 -3.68 21.25 -2.42
CA VAL A 112 -3.79 22.03 -3.68
C VAL A 112 -4.49 21.24 -4.77
N VAL A 113 -4.42 19.91 -4.70
CA VAL A 113 -5.12 19.01 -5.62
C VAL A 113 -6.57 18.85 -5.16
N LYS A 114 -7.52 19.26 -6.00
CA LYS A 114 -8.95 19.07 -5.76
C LYS A 114 -9.42 17.68 -6.20
N LEU A 115 -10.43 17.15 -5.52
CA LEU A 115 -11.13 15.92 -5.92
C LEU A 115 -11.94 16.20 -7.17
N GLU A 116 -11.55 15.61 -8.29
CA GLU A 116 -12.36 15.55 -9.50
C GLU A 116 -12.83 14.10 -9.70
N PRO A 117 -14.13 13.78 -9.50
CA PRO A 117 -14.62 12.40 -9.51
C PRO A 117 -14.24 11.63 -10.78
N LYS A 118 -14.35 12.28 -11.96
CA LYS A 118 -13.99 11.66 -13.25
C LYS A 118 -12.52 11.25 -13.35
N ARG A 119 -11.62 11.98 -12.68
CA ARG A 119 -10.17 11.68 -12.68
C ARG A 119 -9.75 10.80 -11.50
N ALA A 120 -10.63 10.56 -10.54
CA ALA A 120 -10.30 9.80 -9.33
C ALA A 120 -10.04 8.33 -9.66
N GLU A 121 -10.87 7.73 -10.53
CA GLU A 121 -10.74 6.33 -10.92
C GLU A 121 -9.48 6.07 -11.75
N GLU A 122 -9.22 6.89 -12.78
CA GLU A 122 -8.01 6.79 -13.62
C GLU A 122 -6.72 6.93 -12.80
N ARG A 123 -6.69 7.87 -11.84
CA ARG A 123 -5.56 8.02 -10.91
C ARG A 123 -5.40 6.81 -10.02
N THR A 124 -6.49 6.28 -9.48
CA THR A 124 -6.47 5.11 -8.61
C THR A 124 -5.94 3.89 -9.36
N GLN A 125 -6.34 3.69 -10.61
CA GLN A 125 -5.80 2.62 -11.47
C GLN A 125 -4.31 2.78 -11.72
N ARG A 126 -3.84 4.01 -12.01
CA ARG A 126 -2.40 4.29 -12.16
C ARG A 126 -1.63 3.98 -10.87
N TRP A 127 -2.15 4.39 -9.73
CA TRP A 127 -1.54 4.16 -8.42
C TRP A 127 -1.52 2.69 -8.02
N ALA A 128 -2.59 1.95 -8.34
CA ALA A 128 -2.64 0.50 -8.16
C ALA A 128 -1.51 -0.19 -8.95
N LYS A 129 -1.28 0.21 -10.21
CA LYS A 129 -0.14 -0.31 -11.00
C LYS A 129 1.21 -0.03 -10.33
N ILE A 130 1.41 1.15 -9.74
CA ILE A 130 2.65 1.49 -9.00
C ILE A 130 2.85 0.57 -7.80
N VAL A 131 1.78 0.31 -7.05
CA VAL A 131 1.81 -0.56 -5.86
C VAL A 131 2.00 -2.03 -6.25
N GLU A 132 1.36 -2.51 -7.30
CA GLU A 132 1.57 -3.86 -7.86
C GLU A 132 3.03 -4.07 -8.28
N GLU A 133 3.62 -3.11 -8.99
CA GLU A 133 5.02 -3.18 -9.42
C GLU A 133 5.98 -3.12 -8.23
N ALA A 134 5.70 -2.29 -7.23
CA ALA A 134 6.49 -2.23 -6.00
C ALA A 134 6.42 -3.55 -5.22
N ALA A 135 5.23 -4.13 -5.03
CA ALA A 135 5.04 -5.42 -4.37
C ALA A 135 5.78 -6.55 -5.09
N ARG A 136 5.71 -6.56 -6.43
CA ARG A 136 6.44 -7.50 -7.29
C ARG A 136 7.96 -7.36 -7.10
N GLN A 137 8.48 -6.14 -7.04
CA GLN A 137 9.91 -5.86 -6.93
C GLN A 137 10.46 -6.17 -5.53
N CYS A 138 9.73 -5.82 -4.47
CA CYS A 138 10.12 -6.09 -3.09
C CYS A 138 9.78 -7.52 -2.62
N ARG A 139 9.18 -8.32 -3.52
CA ARG A 139 8.83 -9.73 -3.32
C ARG A 139 7.82 -9.99 -2.21
N ARG A 140 6.90 -9.04 -1.96
CA ARG A 140 5.71 -9.30 -1.14
C ARG A 140 4.73 -10.20 -1.91
N ASP A 141 4.04 -11.09 -1.19
CA ASP A 141 2.99 -11.95 -1.76
C ASP A 141 1.59 -11.31 -1.64
N ASP A 142 1.49 -10.22 -0.89
CA ASP A 142 0.34 -9.34 -0.81
C ASP A 142 0.56 -8.05 -1.61
N VAL A 143 -0.53 -7.46 -2.12
CA VAL A 143 -0.50 -6.15 -2.81
C VAL A 143 -1.31 -5.17 -1.98
N PRO A 144 -0.72 -4.06 -1.50
CA PRO A 144 -1.46 -3.06 -0.73
C PRO A 144 -2.63 -2.48 -1.52
N VAL A 145 -3.74 -2.22 -0.84
CA VAL A 145 -4.93 -1.65 -1.48
C VAL A 145 -4.75 -0.15 -1.63
N VAL A 146 -4.98 0.40 -2.83
CA VAL A 146 -5.07 1.85 -3.04
C VAL A 146 -6.53 2.23 -3.19
N HIS A 147 -7.04 3.04 -2.26
CA HIS A 147 -8.43 3.50 -2.30
C HIS A 147 -8.60 4.75 -3.17
N PRO A 148 -9.80 4.98 -3.73
CA PRO A 148 -10.11 6.24 -4.39
C PRO A 148 -9.97 7.45 -3.44
N PRO A 149 -9.49 8.60 -3.95
CA PRO A 149 -9.43 9.84 -3.19
C PRO A 149 -10.78 10.22 -2.57
N ARG A 150 -10.79 10.50 -1.27
CA ARG A 150 -12.00 10.92 -0.52
C ARG A 150 -11.67 11.92 0.58
N PRO A 151 -12.65 12.62 1.19
CA PRO A 151 -12.39 13.51 2.31
C PRO A 151 -11.71 12.79 3.48
N LEU A 152 -10.81 13.47 4.19
CA LEU A 152 -10.01 12.89 5.27
C LEU A 152 -10.83 12.17 6.35
N LEU A 153 -11.85 12.83 6.89
CA LEU A 153 -12.67 12.24 7.96
C LEU A 153 -13.49 11.04 7.46
N ASP A 154 -13.91 11.04 6.19
CA ASP A 154 -14.62 9.90 5.59
C ASP A 154 -13.69 8.71 5.40
N ALA A 155 -12.42 8.97 5.06
CA ALA A 155 -11.41 7.91 5.03
C ALA A 155 -11.15 7.32 6.40
N ALA A 156 -10.99 8.17 7.42
CA ALA A 156 -10.72 7.74 8.79
C ALA A 156 -11.87 6.90 9.37
N ARG A 157 -13.13 7.29 9.11
CA ARG A 157 -14.32 6.53 9.57
C ARG A 157 -14.49 5.17 8.89
N ALA A 158 -13.93 5.00 7.70
CA ALA A 158 -14.05 3.77 6.93
C ALA A 158 -12.90 2.78 7.20
N LEU A 159 -12.03 3.06 8.17
CA LEU A 159 -11.00 2.13 8.63
C LEU A 159 -11.61 0.98 9.41
N THR A 160 -10.84 -0.10 9.53
CA THR A 160 -11.18 -1.25 10.38
C THR A 160 -11.54 -0.78 11.81
N PRO A 161 -12.63 -1.28 12.42
CA PRO A 161 -12.95 -0.93 13.80
C PRO A 161 -11.80 -1.31 14.76
N GLY A 162 -11.46 -0.40 15.68
CA GLY A 162 -10.35 -0.60 16.61
C GLY A 162 -8.98 -0.20 16.06
N THR A 163 -8.89 0.34 14.84
CA THR A 163 -7.65 0.90 14.30
C THR A 163 -7.14 2.07 15.15
N LEU A 164 -5.88 1.97 15.59
CA LEU A 164 -5.16 3.07 16.21
C LEU A 164 -4.85 4.14 15.16
N LEU A 165 -5.48 5.30 15.30
CA LEU A 165 -5.30 6.42 14.39
C LEU A 165 -4.22 7.37 14.92
N LEU A 166 -3.09 7.46 14.21
CA LEU A 166 -1.93 8.28 14.55
C LEU A 166 -1.82 9.44 13.58
N VAL A 167 -1.81 10.67 14.07
CA VAL A 167 -1.76 11.88 13.23
C VAL A 167 -0.40 12.53 13.38
N LEU A 168 0.38 12.60 12.30
CA LEU A 168 1.61 13.39 12.33
C LEU A 168 1.22 14.87 12.41
N ASP A 169 1.53 15.45 13.56
CA ASP A 169 1.22 16.82 13.90
C ASP A 169 2.45 17.45 14.57
N GLU A 170 2.71 18.70 14.22
CA GLU A 170 3.83 19.48 14.73
C GLU A 170 3.47 20.22 16.04
N GLU A 171 2.22 20.09 16.52
CA GLU A 171 1.78 20.67 17.80
C GLU A 171 2.48 20.06 19.03
N GLU A 172 2.67 20.88 20.06
CA GLU A 172 3.42 20.57 21.29
C GLU A 172 2.83 19.41 22.12
N SER A 173 1.55 19.09 21.93
CA SER A 173 0.87 17.97 22.58
C SER A 173 1.18 16.59 21.96
N ALA A 174 1.95 16.54 20.86
CA ALA A 174 2.25 15.30 20.17
C ALA A 174 3.24 14.44 20.97
N VAL A 175 2.91 13.16 21.14
CA VAL A 175 3.82 12.19 21.77
C VAL A 175 4.75 11.58 20.72
N PRO A 176 5.94 11.07 21.09
CA PRO A 176 6.81 10.38 20.13
C PRO A 176 6.07 9.20 19.47
N LEU A 177 6.17 9.07 18.15
CA LEU A 177 5.48 8.01 17.38
C LEU A 177 5.65 6.62 18.00
N GLY A 178 6.88 6.28 18.39
CA GLY A 178 7.19 4.96 18.93
C GLY A 178 6.54 4.67 20.29
N GLU A 179 6.28 5.71 21.09
CA GLU A 179 5.55 5.56 22.35
C GLU A 179 4.07 5.27 22.08
N ALA A 180 3.44 6.07 21.23
CA ALA A 180 2.04 5.85 20.83
C ALA A 180 1.84 4.47 20.21
N PHE A 181 2.73 4.04 19.32
CA PHE A 181 2.63 2.75 18.64
C PHE A 181 2.74 1.56 19.60
N ARG A 182 3.60 1.64 20.62
CA ARG A 182 3.77 0.58 21.63
C ARG A 182 2.68 0.56 22.70
N SER A 183 1.85 1.59 22.76
CA SER A 183 0.78 1.69 23.75
C SER A 183 -0.44 0.81 23.47
N VAL A 184 -0.47 0.13 22.32
CA VAL A 184 -1.53 -0.81 21.94
C VAL A 184 -1.02 -2.24 21.83
N ALA A 185 -1.95 -3.20 21.86
CA ALA A 185 -1.59 -4.61 21.76
C ALA A 185 -0.91 -4.91 20.40
N PRO A 186 0.03 -5.88 20.36
CA PRO A 186 0.56 -6.39 19.11
C PRO A 186 -0.56 -6.81 18.15
N GLY A 187 -0.42 -6.50 16.87
CA GLY A 187 -1.43 -6.80 15.85
C GLY A 187 -2.63 -5.86 15.82
N THR A 188 -2.80 -4.90 16.74
CA THR A 188 -3.82 -3.85 16.61
C THR A 188 -3.62 -3.09 15.30
N PRO A 189 -4.63 -3.00 14.40
CA PRO A 189 -4.51 -2.22 13.17
C PRO A 189 -4.08 -0.78 13.44
N VAL A 190 -3.24 -0.21 12.58
CA VAL A 190 -2.74 1.18 12.73
C VAL A 190 -2.98 1.94 11.44
N ALA A 191 -3.41 3.19 11.58
CA ALA A 191 -3.50 4.13 10.47
C ALA A 191 -2.70 5.39 10.77
N LEU A 192 -1.80 5.73 9.88
CA LEU A 192 -1.00 6.94 9.93
C LEU A 192 -1.64 8.02 9.06
N VAL A 193 -1.88 9.21 9.62
CA VAL A 193 -2.38 10.37 8.89
C VAL A 193 -1.25 11.37 8.68
N ILE A 194 -1.03 11.73 7.42
CA ILE A 194 -0.03 12.72 7.02
C ILE A 194 -0.72 13.79 6.17
N GLY A 195 -0.55 15.05 6.54
CA GLY A 195 -1.05 16.17 5.74
C GLY A 195 -0.27 16.38 4.42
N PRO A 196 -0.82 17.18 3.48
CA PRO A 196 -0.05 17.66 2.34
C PRO A 196 1.02 18.68 2.79
N GLU A 197 1.67 19.36 1.85
CA GLU A 197 2.70 20.36 2.17
C GLU A 197 2.20 21.52 3.05
N GLY A 198 0.90 21.82 3.02
CA GLY A 198 0.29 22.84 3.89
C GLY A 198 -0.05 22.35 5.30
N GLY A 199 0.22 21.08 5.62
CA GLY A 199 -0.26 20.44 6.85
C GLY A 199 -1.78 20.23 6.86
N LEU A 200 -2.29 19.78 8.00
CA LEU A 200 -3.73 19.64 8.26
C LEU A 200 -4.29 20.96 8.84
N ALA A 201 -5.55 21.25 8.56
CA ALA A 201 -6.27 22.32 9.26
C ALA A 201 -6.61 21.87 10.70
N ARG A 202 -6.77 22.83 11.63
CA ARG A 202 -7.09 22.51 13.03
C ARG A 202 -8.40 21.75 13.16
N GLU A 203 -9.40 22.14 12.38
CA GLU A 203 -10.71 21.50 12.33
C GLU A 203 -10.62 20.05 11.87
N GLU A 204 -9.64 19.71 11.01
CA GLU A 204 -9.38 18.36 10.56
C GLU A 204 -8.72 17.52 11.66
N VAL A 205 -7.73 18.09 12.34
CA VAL A 205 -7.07 17.44 13.49
C VAL A 205 -8.07 17.19 14.61
N ASP A 206 -8.91 18.17 14.95
CA ASP A 206 -9.95 18.04 15.97
C ASP A 206 -11.02 17.02 15.57
N GLY A 207 -11.39 16.99 14.28
CA GLY A 207 -12.28 15.96 13.74
C GLY A 207 -11.69 14.55 13.88
N LEU A 208 -10.38 14.38 13.65
CA LEU A 208 -9.67 13.12 13.86
C LEU A 208 -9.59 12.77 15.36
N ARG A 209 -9.30 13.75 16.24
CA ARG A 209 -9.31 13.55 17.70
C ARG A 209 -10.68 13.07 18.19
N GLY A 210 -11.77 13.59 17.61
CA GLY A 210 -13.13 13.10 17.85
C GLY A 210 -13.37 11.64 17.44
N LEU A 211 -12.53 11.08 16.56
CA LEU A 211 -12.49 9.65 16.19
C LEU A 211 -11.47 8.85 17.03
N GLY A 212 -10.91 9.44 18.09
CA GLY A 212 -9.91 8.81 18.95
C GLY A 212 -8.47 8.91 18.43
N ALA A 213 -8.21 9.79 17.46
CA ALA A 213 -6.87 9.96 16.92
C ALA A 213 -5.89 10.54 17.93
N ARG A 214 -4.63 10.09 17.86
CA ARG A 214 -3.54 10.53 18.72
C ARG A 214 -2.52 11.33 17.91
N PRO A 215 -2.29 12.61 18.25
CA PRO A 215 -1.20 13.39 17.66
C PRO A 215 0.16 12.76 18.02
N VAL A 216 1.03 12.62 17.02
CA VAL A 216 2.36 12.04 17.16
C VAL A 216 3.41 12.86 16.41
N THR A 217 4.64 12.80 16.89
CA THR A 217 5.80 13.50 16.31
C THR A 217 6.92 12.55 15.90
N LEU A 218 7.74 12.99 14.93
CA LEU A 218 8.92 12.29 14.39
C LEU A 218 10.21 13.09 14.62
N GLY A 219 10.47 13.40 15.88
CA GLY A 219 11.62 14.20 16.29
C GLY A 219 11.42 15.69 16.01
N SER A 220 12.50 16.48 16.10
CA SER A 220 12.42 17.95 16.10
C SER A 220 12.49 18.61 14.72
N ARG A 221 12.67 17.83 13.65
CA ARG A 221 12.84 18.37 12.30
C ARG A 221 11.52 18.29 11.53
N ILE A 222 11.19 19.38 10.85
CA ILE A 222 10.11 19.41 9.87
C ILE A 222 10.51 18.52 8.69
N LEU A 223 9.79 17.44 8.48
CA LEU A 223 9.99 16.52 7.36
C LEU A 223 9.06 16.91 6.21
N ARG A 224 9.51 16.67 4.97
CA ARG A 224 8.60 16.75 3.84
C ARG A 224 7.53 15.67 3.96
N THR A 225 6.34 15.92 3.42
CA THR A 225 5.18 15.01 3.51
C THR A 225 5.52 13.57 3.10
N GLU A 226 6.24 13.38 1.99
CA GLU A 226 6.69 12.07 1.54
C GLU A 226 7.71 11.44 2.50
N THR A 227 8.63 12.23 3.05
CA THR A 227 9.64 11.75 4.01
C THR A 227 8.99 11.37 5.34
N ALA A 228 8.01 12.13 5.80
CA ALA A 228 7.27 11.87 7.03
C ALA A 228 6.55 10.52 6.97
N ALA A 229 5.83 10.23 5.87
CA ALA A 229 5.15 8.96 5.67
C ALA A 229 6.14 7.76 5.69
N LEU A 230 7.24 7.87 4.94
CA LEU A 230 8.22 6.79 4.84
C LEU A 230 9.01 6.58 6.14
N ALA A 231 9.41 7.66 6.81
CA ALA A 231 10.10 7.57 8.09
C ALA A 231 9.20 6.95 9.17
N ALA A 232 7.92 7.34 9.23
CA ALA A 232 6.96 6.75 10.16
C ALA A 232 6.77 5.26 9.91
N LEU A 233 6.57 4.84 8.66
CA LEU A 233 6.44 3.42 8.31
C LEU A 233 7.69 2.63 8.71
N ALA A 234 8.89 3.13 8.41
CA ALA A 234 10.13 2.46 8.80
C ALA A 234 10.25 2.30 10.33
N VAL A 235 9.90 3.34 11.09
CA VAL A 235 9.87 3.26 12.57
C VAL A 235 8.83 2.25 13.04
N MET A 236 7.60 2.30 12.53
CA MET A 236 6.53 1.38 12.94
C MET A 236 6.89 -0.07 12.60
N GLN A 237 7.43 -0.34 11.41
CA GLN A 237 7.88 -1.68 11.01
C GLN A 237 9.02 -2.20 11.90
N HIS A 238 9.96 -1.34 12.28
CA HIS A 238 11.02 -1.71 13.22
C HIS A 238 10.45 -2.07 14.59
N LEU A 239 9.51 -1.28 15.09
CA LEU A 239 8.85 -1.53 16.37
C LEU A 239 7.92 -2.74 16.35
N ASP A 240 7.38 -3.10 15.18
CA ASP A 240 6.58 -4.30 14.96
C ASP A 240 7.45 -5.56 14.79
N GLY A 241 8.78 -5.42 14.74
CA GLY A 241 9.73 -6.53 14.55
C GLY A 241 9.84 -7.03 13.12
N SER A 242 9.25 -6.31 12.16
CA SER A 242 9.29 -6.64 10.73
C SER A 242 10.49 -6.00 10.00
N LEU A 243 11.21 -5.08 10.64
CA LEU A 243 12.35 -4.37 10.06
C LEU A 243 13.48 -4.13 11.08
N GLY A 244 14.45 -5.04 11.14
CA GLY A 244 15.59 -4.97 12.07
C GLY A 244 15.18 -4.95 13.53
#